data_AF-A0A925DB96-F1
#
_entry.id   AF-A0A925DB96-F1
#
_cell.length_a   1.000
_cell.length_b   1.000
_cell.length_c   1.000
_cell.angle_alpha   90.00
_cell.angle_beta   90.00
_cell.angle_gamma   90.00
#
_symmetry.space_group_name_H-M   'P 1'
#
loop_
_entity.id
_entity.type
_entity.pdbx_description
1 polymer ?
#
loop_
_entity_poly.entity_id
_entity_poly.type
_entity_poly.pdbx_seq_one_letter_code
_entity_poly.pdbx_strand_id
1 'polypeptide(L)'
;MFPLGVEKDDYWQAGAEGPRILIHELGHALGLKHPFEDSPQLPAGTDTQQYSVMSYTANPHDIFVQYTAGYSGYSYLWNAYQVFSDTPMLYDIAAIQYLYGANLSYKSGDDVYTFDPAKPFFRTLWDAAGNDTISVANYSRGCAIDLRPGHYSKISILSQAPAGVDWTQPPPAATYDGTDALAIAFGCDIENATGGGGADTLTGNALKNLLQGGAGDDTLSSGAGDDTLTGGA
;
A
#
# COMPACT_ATOMS: atom_id res chain seq x y z
N MET A 1 11.31 -10.09 -22.48
CA MET A 1 12.70 -9.59 -22.45
C MET A 1 12.84 -8.91 -21.11
N PHE A 2 13.67 -9.41 -20.19
CA PHE A 2 13.79 -8.83 -18.85
C PHE A 2 14.36 -7.41 -18.96
N PRO A 3 13.87 -6.44 -18.16
CA PRO A 3 14.54 -5.15 -18.02
C PRO A 3 15.99 -5.37 -17.55
N LEU A 4 16.93 -4.60 -18.11
CA LEU A 4 18.35 -4.70 -17.76
C LEU A 4 18.54 -4.45 -16.25
N GLY A 5 19.10 -5.42 -15.54
CA GLY A 5 19.55 -5.27 -14.15
C GLY A 5 18.69 -5.96 -13.08
N VAL A 6 17.60 -6.64 -13.45
CA VAL A 6 16.80 -7.44 -12.51
C VAL A 6 17.21 -8.91 -12.64
N GLU A 7 17.75 -9.51 -11.59
CA GLU A 7 18.00 -10.96 -11.60
C GLU A 7 16.65 -11.69 -11.72
N LYS A 8 16.63 -12.86 -12.38
CA LYS A 8 15.39 -13.62 -12.64
C LYS A 8 14.56 -13.85 -11.37
N ASP A 9 15.22 -13.98 -10.23
CA ASP A 9 14.60 -14.24 -8.93
C ASP A 9 14.02 -12.98 -8.29
N ASP A 10 14.41 -11.78 -8.72
CA ASP A 10 13.84 -10.50 -8.26
C ASP A 10 12.55 -10.14 -9.01
N TYR A 11 12.41 -10.62 -10.25
CA TYR A 11 11.22 -10.35 -11.08
C TYR A 11 9.94 -11.02 -10.54
N TRP A 12 10.07 -12.09 -9.76
CA TRP A 12 8.94 -12.90 -9.26
C TRP A 12 8.63 -12.70 -7.77
N GLN A 13 9.30 -11.76 -7.10
CA GLN A 13 9.03 -11.43 -5.71
C GLN A 13 7.75 -10.60 -5.57
N ALA A 14 7.08 -10.68 -4.41
CA ALA A 14 5.94 -9.83 -4.10
C ALA A 14 6.33 -8.35 -4.23
N GLY A 15 5.50 -7.55 -4.89
CA GLY A 15 5.77 -6.15 -5.21
C GLY A 15 6.62 -5.93 -6.47
N ALA A 16 7.00 -6.98 -7.20
CA ALA A 16 7.66 -6.89 -8.50
C ALA A 16 6.66 -6.98 -9.68
N GLU A 17 7.15 -6.72 -10.89
CA GLU A 17 6.32 -6.67 -12.10
C GLU A 17 5.69 -8.03 -12.45
N GLY A 18 6.42 -9.13 -12.26
CA GLY A 18 5.98 -10.47 -12.63
C GLY A 18 4.65 -10.88 -11.98
N PRO A 19 4.54 -10.86 -10.63
CA PRO A 19 3.29 -11.16 -9.95
C PRO A 19 2.15 -10.22 -10.33
N ARG A 20 2.40 -8.92 -10.51
CA ARG A 20 1.35 -7.99 -10.98
C ARG A 20 0.81 -8.39 -12.35
N ILE A 21 1.68 -8.73 -13.30
CA ILE A 21 1.26 -9.21 -14.63
C ILE A 21 0.46 -10.51 -14.49
N LEU A 22 0.86 -11.42 -13.61
CA LEU A 22 0.08 -12.64 -13.38
C LEU A 22 -1.34 -12.31 -12.88
N ILE A 23 -1.48 -11.38 -11.94
CA ILE A 23 -2.81 -10.93 -11.46
C ILE A 23 -3.60 -10.28 -12.61
N HIS A 24 -2.95 -9.47 -13.45
CA HIS A 24 -3.57 -8.83 -14.62
C HIS A 24 -4.14 -9.87 -15.61
N GLU A 25 -3.32 -10.85 -16.01
CA GLU A 25 -3.74 -11.87 -16.97
C GLU A 25 -4.81 -12.82 -16.39
N LEU A 26 -4.72 -13.13 -15.08
CA LEU A 26 -5.80 -13.84 -14.39
C LEU A 26 -7.08 -13.00 -14.35
N GLY A 27 -6.97 -11.69 -14.18
CA GLY A 27 -8.08 -10.75 -14.30
C GLY A 27 -8.79 -10.90 -15.65
N HIS A 28 -8.04 -10.88 -16.76
CA HIS A 28 -8.59 -11.14 -18.10
C HIS A 28 -9.25 -12.51 -18.21
N ALA A 29 -8.62 -13.57 -17.70
CA ALA A 29 -9.18 -14.91 -17.72
C ALA A 29 -10.50 -15.02 -16.91
N LEU A 30 -10.66 -14.18 -15.88
CA LEU A 30 -11.86 -14.04 -15.07
C LEU A 30 -12.84 -12.98 -15.61
N GLY A 31 -12.60 -12.41 -16.79
CA GLY A 31 -13.52 -11.49 -17.46
C GLY A 31 -13.34 -10.01 -17.13
N LEU A 32 -12.28 -9.63 -16.41
CA LEU A 32 -11.91 -8.23 -16.25
C LEU A 32 -11.32 -7.67 -17.55
N LYS A 33 -11.65 -6.41 -17.81
CA LYS A 33 -11.24 -5.63 -18.97
C LYS A 33 -10.29 -4.52 -18.56
N HIS A 34 -9.54 -4.00 -19.52
CA HIS A 34 -8.85 -2.74 -19.30
C HIS A 34 -9.89 -1.63 -19.05
N PRO A 35 -9.63 -0.71 -18.11
CA PRO A 35 -10.59 0.33 -17.74
C PRO A 35 -10.78 1.42 -18.81
N PHE A 36 -9.98 1.40 -19.88
CA PHE A 36 -10.01 2.36 -20.99
C PHE A 36 -10.50 1.77 -22.32
N GLU A 37 -10.71 0.45 -22.43
CA GLU A 37 -10.96 -0.17 -23.73
C GLU A 37 -12.44 -0.11 -24.17
N ASP A 38 -13.37 -0.26 -23.21
CA ASP A 38 -14.81 -0.32 -23.47
C ASP A 38 -15.59 0.70 -22.64
N SER A 39 -16.79 1.07 -23.11
CA SER A 39 -17.68 2.00 -22.39
C SER A 39 -18.55 1.26 -21.36
N PRO A 40 -18.74 1.81 -20.14
CA PRO A 40 -18.13 3.03 -19.62
C PRO A 40 -16.66 2.82 -19.22
N GLN A 41 -15.84 3.84 -19.45
CA GLN A 41 -14.43 3.88 -19.06
C GLN A 41 -14.25 4.53 -17.69
N LEU A 42 -13.17 4.20 -16.98
CA LEU A 42 -12.79 4.95 -15.78
C LEU A 42 -12.32 6.37 -16.15
N PRO A 43 -12.61 7.38 -15.32
CA PRO A 43 -11.99 8.69 -15.44
C PRO A 43 -10.45 8.59 -15.38
N ALA A 44 -9.76 9.48 -16.10
CA ALA A 44 -8.29 9.46 -16.18
C ALA A 44 -7.58 9.52 -14.81
N GLY A 45 -8.19 10.16 -13.80
CA GLY A 45 -7.62 10.22 -12.45
C GLY A 45 -7.68 8.89 -11.68
N THR A 46 -8.49 7.95 -12.15
CA THR A 46 -8.67 6.63 -11.52
C THR A 46 -8.35 5.46 -12.46
N ASP A 47 -8.11 5.72 -13.74
CA ASP A 47 -7.48 4.77 -14.67
C ASP A 47 -5.97 4.76 -14.42
N THR A 48 -5.57 4.22 -13.27
CA THR A 48 -4.16 4.04 -12.90
C THR A 48 -3.97 2.71 -12.16
N GLN A 49 -2.73 2.21 -12.14
CA GLN A 49 -2.35 1.01 -11.40
C GLN A 49 -2.49 1.17 -9.88
N GLN A 50 -2.75 2.38 -9.36
CA GLN A 50 -3.15 2.59 -7.96
C GLN A 50 -4.53 1.98 -7.69
N TYR A 51 -5.46 2.06 -8.64
CA TYR A 51 -6.85 1.65 -8.46
C TYR A 51 -7.18 0.30 -9.11
N SER A 52 -6.52 -0.05 -10.21
CA SER A 52 -6.73 -1.31 -10.92
C SER A 52 -5.44 -1.81 -11.58
N VAL A 53 -5.07 -3.07 -11.35
CA VAL A 53 -3.95 -3.71 -12.05
C VAL A 53 -4.22 -3.85 -13.56
N MET A 54 -5.48 -3.70 -13.98
CA MET A 54 -5.90 -3.72 -15.39
C MET A 54 -5.54 -2.43 -16.13
N SER A 55 -5.17 -1.35 -15.43
CA SER A 55 -4.74 -0.10 -16.05
C SER A 55 -3.33 -0.20 -16.64
N TYR A 56 -3.09 0.54 -17.73
CA TYR A 56 -1.75 0.72 -18.32
C TYR A 56 -1.03 1.98 -17.81
N THR A 57 -1.75 2.87 -17.13
CA THR A 57 -1.15 4.06 -16.52
C THR A 57 -0.51 3.67 -15.20
N ALA A 58 0.80 3.90 -15.06
CA ALA A 58 1.54 3.58 -13.84
C ALA A 58 0.96 4.29 -12.60
N ASN A 59 1.20 3.72 -11.42
CA ASN A 59 0.88 4.37 -10.16
C ASN A 59 1.79 5.60 -10.01
N PRO A 60 1.26 6.80 -9.70
CA PRO A 60 2.07 8.02 -9.59
C PRO A 60 3.14 7.97 -8.48
N HIS A 61 3.01 7.04 -7.53
CA HIS A 61 3.88 6.87 -6.37
C HIS A 61 4.80 5.65 -6.47
N ASP A 62 5.14 5.16 -7.66
CA ASP A 62 5.80 3.86 -7.85
C ASP A 62 7.34 3.84 -7.81
N ILE A 63 8.04 4.97 -7.85
CA ILE A 63 9.51 4.97 -7.92
C ILE A 63 10.12 4.99 -6.51
N PHE A 64 10.72 3.88 -6.12
CA PHE A 64 11.50 3.77 -4.89
C PHE A 64 13.01 3.75 -5.18
N VAL A 65 13.79 4.45 -4.36
CA VAL A 65 15.25 4.51 -4.48
C VAL A 65 15.88 4.02 -3.17
N GLN A 66 16.64 2.94 -3.28
CA GLN A 66 17.41 2.37 -2.18
C GLN A 66 18.86 2.86 -2.25
N TYR A 67 19.44 3.15 -1.10
CA TYR A 67 20.81 3.63 -0.97
C TYR A 67 21.65 2.64 -0.17
N THR A 68 22.84 2.31 -0.68
CA THR A 68 23.79 1.42 -0.02
C THR A 68 25.11 2.15 0.18
N ALA A 69 25.64 2.13 1.41
CA ALA A 69 26.94 2.73 1.70
C ALA A 69 28.05 2.04 0.87
N GLY A 70 28.85 2.84 0.19
CA GLY A 70 30.04 2.39 -0.53
C GLY A 70 31.23 2.15 0.40
N TYR A 71 32.31 1.64 -0.17
CA TYR A 71 33.51 1.17 0.55
C TYR A 71 34.15 2.19 1.51
N SER A 72 33.93 3.50 1.30
CA SER A 72 34.57 4.57 2.08
C SER A 72 33.66 5.24 3.11
N GLY A 73 32.38 4.87 3.21
CA GLY A 73 31.41 5.54 4.10
C GLY A 73 30.99 6.96 3.68
N TYR A 74 31.68 7.57 2.72
CA TYR A 74 31.37 8.88 2.13
C TYR A 74 30.88 8.79 0.68
N SER A 75 30.84 7.59 0.11
CA SER A 75 30.25 7.30 -1.19
C SER A 75 29.04 6.41 -1.00
N TYR A 76 27.98 6.62 -1.79
CA TYR A 76 26.78 5.79 -1.78
C TYR A 76 26.52 5.26 -3.19
N LEU A 77 26.01 4.05 -3.25
CA LEU A 77 25.39 3.50 -4.46
C LEU A 77 23.88 3.65 -4.30
N TRP A 78 23.19 3.82 -5.42
CA TRP A 78 21.74 3.83 -5.45
C TRP A 78 21.21 2.77 -6.42
N ASN A 79 20.04 2.24 -6.09
CA ASN A 79 19.25 1.39 -6.96
C ASN A 79 17.81 1.95 -6.99
N ALA A 80 17.32 2.31 -8.17
CA ALA A 80 15.97 2.82 -8.35
C ALA A 80 15.13 1.77 -9.07
N TYR A 81 13.94 1.49 -8.56
CA TYR A 81 13.03 0.50 -9.14
C TYR A 81 11.57 0.90 -8.94
N GLN A 82 10.71 0.35 -9.81
CA GLN A 82 9.26 0.49 -9.69
C GLN A 82 8.71 -0.49 -8.66
N VAL A 83 7.83 0.02 -7.79
CA VAL A 83 7.06 -0.73 -6.81
C VAL A 83 5.71 -1.07 -7.44
N PHE A 84 5.41 -2.36 -7.53
CA PHE A 84 4.15 -2.84 -8.07
C PHE A 84 3.24 -3.33 -6.95
N SER A 85 1.95 -3.49 -7.25
CA SER A 85 1.01 -4.08 -6.32
C SER A 85 1.25 -5.58 -6.12
N ASP A 86 1.02 -6.05 -4.90
CA ASP A 86 1.11 -7.47 -4.56
C ASP A 86 -0.27 -8.16 -4.44
N THR A 87 -1.35 -7.39 -4.52
CA THR A 87 -2.73 -7.88 -4.60
C THR A 87 -3.48 -7.27 -5.79
N PRO A 88 -4.67 -7.80 -6.14
CA PRO A 88 -5.68 -7.01 -6.83
C PRO A 88 -5.90 -5.67 -6.09
N MET A 89 -6.11 -4.60 -6.85
CA MET A 89 -6.34 -3.26 -6.30
C MET A 89 -7.83 -2.98 -6.09
N LEU A 90 -8.14 -1.84 -5.49
CA LEU A 90 -9.48 -1.49 -5.00
C LEU A 90 -10.60 -1.76 -6.01
N TYR A 91 -10.43 -1.39 -7.27
CA TYR A 91 -11.44 -1.59 -8.31
C TYR A 91 -11.41 -3.00 -8.92
N ASP A 92 -10.28 -3.69 -8.87
CA ASP A 92 -10.22 -5.10 -9.29
C ASP A 92 -11.05 -5.95 -8.33
N ILE A 93 -10.91 -5.72 -7.01
CA ILE A 93 -11.70 -6.41 -5.99
C ILE A 93 -13.19 -6.08 -6.15
N ALA A 94 -13.55 -4.80 -6.33
CA ALA A 94 -14.94 -4.40 -6.53
C ALA A 94 -15.55 -5.09 -7.78
N ALA A 95 -14.81 -5.11 -8.89
CA ALA A 95 -15.28 -5.69 -10.14
C ALA A 95 -15.43 -7.21 -10.04
N ILE A 96 -14.44 -7.91 -9.46
CA ILE A 96 -14.51 -9.37 -9.35
C ILE A 96 -15.61 -9.83 -8.40
N GLN A 97 -15.83 -9.09 -7.30
CA GLN A 97 -16.93 -9.35 -6.39
C GLN A 97 -18.30 -9.04 -7.01
N TYR A 98 -18.39 -8.05 -7.89
CA TYR A 98 -19.62 -7.81 -8.66
C TYR A 98 -19.95 -9.00 -9.58
N LEU A 99 -18.94 -9.59 -10.24
CA LEU A 99 -19.15 -10.71 -11.16
C LEU A 99 -19.48 -12.03 -10.44
N TYR A 100 -18.82 -12.29 -9.30
CA TYR A 100 -18.83 -13.62 -8.69
C TYR A 100 -19.29 -13.66 -7.23
N GLY A 101 -19.56 -12.51 -6.62
CA GLY A 101 -19.87 -12.36 -5.20
C GLY A 101 -18.60 -12.24 -4.34
N ALA A 102 -18.76 -11.57 -3.20
CA ALA A 102 -17.71 -11.48 -2.20
C ALA A 102 -17.47 -12.82 -1.51
N ASN A 103 -16.21 -13.17 -1.27
CA ASN A 103 -15.87 -14.36 -0.50
C ASN A 103 -15.95 -14.05 1.00
N LEU A 104 -17.11 -14.34 1.59
CA LEU A 104 -17.40 -14.09 3.01
C LEU A 104 -16.79 -15.13 3.97
N SER A 105 -15.89 -15.99 3.49
CA SER A 105 -15.14 -16.96 4.32
C SER A 105 -13.65 -16.66 4.39
N TYR A 106 -13.16 -15.68 3.61
CA TYR A 106 -11.76 -15.32 3.61
C TYR A 106 -11.45 -14.47 4.83
N LYS A 107 -10.51 -14.93 5.67
CA LYS A 107 -10.02 -14.20 6.85
C LYS A 107 -11.11 -13.81 7.85
N SER A 108 -12.20 -14.59 7.95
CA SER A 108 -13.39 -14.27 8.75
C SER A 108 -13.22 -14.33 10.30
N GLY A 109 -12.03 -14.11 10.84
CA GLY A 109 -11.79 -14.06 12.28
C GLY A 109 -10.79 -12.95 12.60
N ASP A 110 -10.61 -12.63 13.88
CA ASP A 110 -9.80 -11.48 14.31
C ASP A 110 -8.35 -11.52 13.78
N ASP A 111 -8.06 -10.62 12.86
CA ASP A 111 -6.81 -10.59 12.11
C ASP A 111 -5.98 -9.33 12.39
N VAL A 112 -4.65 -9.49 12.38
CA VAL A 112 -3.70 -8.37 12.55
C VAL A 112 -2.84 -8.23 11.31
N TYR A 113 -2.96 -7.08 10.65
CA TYR A 113 -2.23 -6.71 9.46
C TYR A 113 -1.01 -5.86 9.82
N THR A 114 0.18 -6.46 9.68
CA THR A 114 1.48 -5.79 9.90
C THR A 114 2.30 -5.72 8.61
N PHE A 115 3.21 -4.76 8.53
CA PHE A 115 4.02 -4.50 7.32
C PHE A 115 5.51 -4.42 7.65
N ASP A 116 6.38 -4.66 6.67
CA ASP A 116 7.83 -4.56 6.83
C ASP A 116 8.30 -3.13 6.50
N PRO A 117 8.85 -2.36 7.47
CA PRO A 117 9.23 -0.96 7.26
C PRO A 117 10.41 -0.78 6.28
N ALA A 118 11.03 -1.87 5.82
CA ALA A 118 12.08 -1.85 4.81
C ALA A 118 11.60 -2.23 3.40
N LYS A 119 10.32 -2.64 3.21
CA LYS A 119 9.82 -3.17 1.93
C LYS A 119 8.63 -2.35 1.42
N PRO A 120 8.85 -1.49 0.40
CA PRO A 120 7.77 -0.80 -0.32
C PRO A 120 6.75 -1.77 -0.89
N PHE A 121 5.47 -1.37 -0.92
CA PHE A 121 4.38 -2.19 -1.44
C PHE A 121 3.18 -1.34 -1.89
N PHE A 122 2.31 -1.93 -2.71
CA PHE A 122 0.93 -1.48 -2.90
C PHE A 122 -0.02 -2.64 -2.67
N ARG A 123 -1.07 -2.44 -1.86
CA ARG A 123 -2.00 -3.51 -1.47
C ARG A 123 -3.41 -3.00 -1.23
N THR A 124 -4.41 -3.83 -1.50
CA THR A 124 -5.77 -3.65 -0.99
C THR A 124 -6.15 -4.82 -0.07
N LEU A 125 -6.70 -4.53 1.10
CA LEU A 125 -7.19 -5.53 2.04
C LEU A 125 -8.62 -5.94 1.72
N TRP A 126 -8.87 -7.24 1.71
CA TRP A 126 -10.19 -7.83 1.82
C TRP A 126 -10.20 -8.75 3.04
N ASP A 127 -11.11 -8.46 3.96
CA ASP A 127 -11.44 -9.26 5.12
C ASP A 127 -12.96 -9.44 5.13
N ALA A 128 -13.42 -10.64 5.47
CA ALA A 128 -14.84 -10.97 5.44
C ALA A 128 -15.55 -10.64 6.75
N ALA A 129 -14.85 -10.71 7.88
CA ALA A 129 -15.41 -10.52 9.21
C ALA A 129 -14.33 -10.67 10.27
N GLY A 130 -14.55 -10.10 11.45
CA GLY A 130 -13.64 -10.25 12.57
C GLY A 130 -13.67 -9.00 13.41
N ASN A 131 -12.77 -8.92 14.36
CA ASN A 131 -12.33 -7.66 14.92
C ASN A 131 -10.85 -7.45 14.57
N ASP A 132 -10.62 -6.71 13.50
CA ASP A 132 -9.36 -6.68 12.76
C ASP A 132 -8.56 -5.43 13.07
N THR A 133 -7.24 -5.53 12.92
CA THR A 133 -6.31 -4.46 13.28
C THR A 133 -5.29 -4.20 12.18
N ILE A 134 -5.18 -2.96 11.72
CA ILE A 134 -4.01 -2.49 10.98
C ILE A 134 -2.97 -1.98 11.98
N SER A 135 -1.77 -2.55 11.98
CA SER A 135 -0.73 -2.21 12.94
C SER A 135 0.58 -1.82 12.25
N VAL A 136 1.02 -0.59 12.53
CA VAL A 136 2.34 -0.06 12.17
C VAL A 136 3.22 0.14 13.42
N ALA A 137 2.97 -0.62 14.49
CA ALA A 137 3.71 -0.54 15.76
C ALA A 137 5.23 -0.73 15.62
N ASN A 138 5.69 -1.34 14.52
CA ASN A 138 7.10 -1.53 14.19
C ASN A 138 7.72 -0.39 13.35
N TYR A 139 6.95 0.65 13.01
CA TYR A 139 7.43 1.81 12.28
C TYR A 139 7.92 2.89 13.24
N SER A 140 9.01 3.57 12.87
CA SER A 140 9.50 4.76 13.59
C SER A 140 9.17 6.07 12.88
N ARG A 141 8.48 6.00 11.74
CA ARG A 141 8.04 7.14 10.94
C ARG A 141 6.54 7.24 11.02
N GLY A 142 6.04 8.48 11.06
CA GLY A 142 4.61 8.74 11.07
C GLY A 142 3.93 8.21 9.81
N CYS A 143 2.92 7.39 10.01
CA CYS A 143 2.01 6.82 9.02
C CYS A 143 0.64 7.50 9.12
N ALA A 144 -0.18 7.39 8.09
CA ALA A 144 -1.57 7.82 8.13
C ALA A 144 -2.48 6.62 7.80
N ILE A 145 -3.17 6.09 8.80
CA ILE A 145 -4.09 4.96 8.65
C ILE A 145 -5.52 5.50 8.56
N ASP A 146 -6.25 5.07 7.53
CA ASP A 146 -7.66 5.35 7.31
C ASP A 146 -8.45 4.04 7.27
N LEU A 147 -9.28 3.80 8.28
CA LEU A 147 -10.06 2.57 8.43
C LEU A 147 -11.35 2.56 7.58
N ARG A 148 -11.61 3.61 6.79
CA ARG A 148 -12.84 3.66 5.99
C ARG A 148 -12.73 2.77 4.75
N PRO A 149 -13.72 1.91 4.46
CA PRO A 149 -13.73 1.11 3.26
C PRO A 149 -13.66 1.98 1.99
N GLY A 150 -12.84 1.60 1.03
CA GLY A 150 -12.60 2.34 -0.21
C GLY A 150 -11.59 3.49 -0.09
N HIS A 151 -11.03 3.73 1.09
CA HIS A 151 -10.00 4.74 1.30
C HIS A 151 -8.59 4.15 1.26
N TYR A 152 -7.61 5.04 1.09
CA TYR A 152 -6.20 4.72 1.07
C TYR A 152 -5.50 5.29 2.31
N SER A 153 -4.49 4.56 2.77
CA SER A 153 -3.62 4.88 3.89
C SER A 153 -2.20 5.12 3.38
N LYS A 154 -1.48 5.99 4.09
CA LYS A 154 -0.04 6.16 3.95
C LYS A 154 0.70 5.25 4.93
N ILE A 155 1.44 4.27 4.41
CA ILE A 155 2.32 3.41 5.21
C ILE A 155 3.77 3.79 4.90
N SER A 156 4.32 4.67 5.75
CA SER A 156 5.51 5.47 5.43
C SER A 156 6.79 4.64 5.29
N ILE A 157 7.30 4.56 4.06
CA ILE A 157 8.63 4.03 3.74
C ILE A 157 9.28 5.01 2.77
N LEU A 158 10.39 5.63 3.18
CA LEU A 158 10.99 6.74 2.44
C LEU A 158 12.26 6.33 1.69
N SER A 159 12.36 6.79 0.44
CA SER A 159 13.59 6.77 -0.35
C SER A 159 14.55 7.87 0.14
N GLN A 160 15.23 7.66 1.28
CA GLN A 160 16.14 8.68 1.84
C GLN A 160 17.61 8.40 1.54
N ALA A 161 18.21 9.32 0.77
CA ALA A 161 19.66 9.44 0.71
C ALA A 161 20.17 10.06 2.03
N PRO A 162 21.35 9.65 2.52
CA PRO A 162 22.06 10.40 3.55
C PRO A 162 22.34 11.84 3.12
N ALA A 163 22.33 12.75 4.09
CA ALA A 163 22.60 14.17 3.84
C ALA A 163 24.06 14.41 3.44
N GLY A 164 24.30 15.41 2.57
CA GLY A 164 25.65 15.85 2.21
C GLY A 164 26.39 14.97 1.20
N VAL A 165 25.69 14.05 0.53
CA VAL A 165 26.27 13.24 -0.56
C VAL A 165 26.41 14.10 -1.82
N ASP A 166 27.63 14.18 -2.35
CA ASP A 166 27.92 14.81 -3.65
C ASP A 166 27.81 13.75 -4.76
N TRP A 167 26.79 13.86 -5.60
CA TRP A 167 26.49 12.88 -6.63
C TRP A 167 27.14 13.26 -7.96
N THR A 168 28.01 12.40 -8.47
CA THR A 168 28.48 12.49 -9.86
C THR A 168 27.38 12.07 -10.85
N GLN A 169 26.55 11.11 -10.45
CA GLN A 169 25.32 10.70 -11.14
C GLN A 169 24.19 10.52 -10.11
N PRO A 170 23.29 11.50 -9.97
CA PRO A 170 22.21 11.42 -9.00
C PRO A 170 21.17 10.37 -9.40
N PRO A 171 20.44 9.77 -8.43
CA PRO A 171 19.30 8.90 -8.74
C PRO A 171 18.18 9.69 -9.43
N PRO A 172 17.24 9.00 -10.10
CA PRO A 172 15.98 9.62 -10.50
C PRO A 172 15.22 10.13 -9.27
N ALA A 173 14.26 11.03 -9.51
CA ALA A 173 13.37 11.50 -8.45
C ALA A 173 12.52 10.32 -7.95
N ALA A 174 12.62 10.03 -6.65
CA ALA A 174 11.74 9.08 -5.99
C ALA A 174 10.32 9.66 -5.91
N THR A 175 9.32 8.82 -6.17
CA THR A 175 7.90 9.18 -6.04
C THR A 175 7.19 8.36 -4.97
N TYR A 176 7.77 7.21 -4.58
CA TYR A 176 7.27 6.39 -3.49
C TYR A 176 7.72 6.94 -2.12
N ASP A 177 6.74 7.23 -1.28
CA ASP A 177 6.93 7.59 0.13
C ASP A 177 5.93 6.86 1.06
N GLY A 178 5.24 5.86 0.52
CA GLY A 178 4.15 5.14 1.18
C GLY A 178 2.78 5.76 1.01
N THR A 179 2.66 6.92 0.36
CA THR A 179 1.35 7.53 0.02
C THR A 179 0.54 6.56 -0.83
N ASP A 180 -0.71 6.37 -0.43
CA ASP A 180 -1.67 5.46 -1.06
C ASP A 180 -1.15 4.01 -1.21
N ALA A 181 -0.30 3.56 -0.28
CA ALA A 181 0.26 2.21 -0.28
C ALA A 181 -0.76 1.12 0.08
N LEU A 182 -1.73 1.44 0.94
CA LEU A 182 -2.67 0.47 1.49
C LEU A 182 -4.10 0.96 1.34
N ALA A 183 -4.94 0.22 0.63
CA ALA A 183 -6.38 0.45 0.60
C ALA A 183 -7.14 -0.61 1.39
N ILE A 184 -8.35 -0.27 1.81
CA ILE A 184 -9.36 -1.22 2.30
C ILE A 184 -10.41 -1.37 1.21
N ALA A 185 -10.74 -2.60 0.82
CA ALA A 185 -11.74 -2.86 -0.21
C ALA A 185 -13.12 -2.30 0.18
N PHE A 186 -13.98 -2.02 -0.79
CA PHE A 186 -15.37 -1.67 -0.48
C PHE A 186 -16.07 -2.84 0.24
N GLY A 187 -16.82 -2.53 1.30
CA GLY A 187 -17.53 -3.54 2.09
C GLY A 187 -16.64 -4.46 2.93
N CYS A 188 -15.35 -4.13 3.08
CA CYS A 188 -14.41 -4.74 4.03
C CYS A 188 -14.36 -3.86 5.27
N ASP A 189 -14.73 -4.40 6.42
CA ASP A 189 -14.73 -3.70 7.70
C ASP A 189 -13.40 -3.99 8.43
N ILE A 190 -12.78 -2.94 8.97
CA ILE A 190 -11.58 -3.04 9.83
C ILE A 190 -11.81 -2.14 11.05
N GLU A 191 -11.70 -2.71 12.24
CA GLU A 191 -12.14 -2.04 13.47
C GLU A 191 -11.02 -1.22 14.11
N ASN A 192 -9.77 -1.64 14.00
CA ASN A 192 -8.72 -1.14 14.89
C ASN A 192 -7.48 -0.65 14.13
N ALA A 193 -6.80 0.33 14.72
CA ALA A 193 -5.51 0.82 14.24
C ALA A 193 -4.53 1.00 15.39
N THR A 194 -3.28 0.59 15.16
CA THR A 194 -2.14 0.85 16.06
C THR A 194 -1.06 1.59 15.30
N GLY A 195 -0.76 2.81 15.72
CA GLY A 195 0.38 3.59 15.23
C GLY A 195 1.72 3.07 15.76
N GLY A 196 2.79 3.71 15.31
CA GLY A 196 4.19 3.37 15.55
C GLY A 196 4.86 4.29 16.56
N GLY A 197 6.12 4.62 16.29
CA GLY A 197 6.93 5.54 17.07
C GLY A 197 7.17 6.90 16.40
N GLY A 198 6.42 7.22 15.35
CA GLY A 198 6.45 8.53 14.69
C GLY A 198 5.15 9.30 14.96
N ALA A 199 5.03 10.52 14.44
CA ALA A 199 3.77 11.26 14.54
C ALA A 199 2.73 10.69 13.56
N ASP A 200 1.86 9.80 14.05
CA ASP A 200 0.88 9.08 13.25
C ASP A 200 -0.46 9.84 13.13
N THR A 201 -1.21 9.55 12.07
CA THR A 201 -2.59 10.00 11.91
C THR A 201 -3.49 8.78 11.77
N LEU A 202 -4.38 8.54 12.74
CA LEU A 202 -5.32 7.41 12.70
C LEU A 202 -6.75 7.93 12.54
N THR A 203 -7.41 7.54 11.45
CA THR A 203 -8.81 7.86 11.14
C THR A 203 -9.64 6.58 11.23
N GLY A 204 -10.58 6.53 12.16
CA GLY A 204 -11.56 5.47 12.30
C GLY A 204 -12.71 5.60 11.29
N ASN A 205 -13.69 4.71 11.42
CA ASN A 205 -14.84 4.60 10.52
C ASN A 205 -16.16 4.76 11.30
N ALA A 206 -17.21 4.06 10.91
CA ALA A 206 -18.53 4.14 11.56
C ALA A 206 -18.76 2.99 12.58
N LEU A 207 -17.79 2.08 12.71
CA LEU A 207 -17.81 0.96 13.63
C LEU A 207 -17.29 1.41 15.00
N LYS A 208 -17.33 0.49 15.97
CA LYS A 208 -16.62 0.71 17.23
C LYS A 208 -15.11 0.53 16.98
N ASN A 209 -14.35 1.62 17.02
CA ASN A 209 -12.91 1.57 16.78
C ASN A 209 -12.08 1.57 18.06
N LEU A 210 -10.99 0.77 18.08
CA LEU A 210 -9.85 0.97 18.99
C LEU A 210 -8.70 1.62 18.23
N LEU A 211 -8.38 2.87 18.56
CA LEU A 211 -7.27 3.60 17.97
C LEU A 211 -6.18 3.84 19.02
N GLN A 212 -4.97 3.37 18.75
CA GLN A 212 -3.81 3.49 19.64
C GLN A 212 -2.70 4.23 18.91
N GLY A 213 -2.37 5.46 19.31
CA GLY A 213 -1.37 6.31 18.65
C GLY A 213 0.03 5.71 18.70
N GLY A 214 0.50 5.33 19.89
CA GLY A 214 1.81 4.71 20.06
C GLY A 214 2.78 5.66 20.74
N ALA A 215 3.91 5.94 20.12
CA ALA A 215 4.82 6.99 20.58
C ALA A 215 4.91 8.09 19.53
N GLY A 216 5.04 9.34 19.96
CA GLY A 216 5.06 10.50 19.07
C GLY A 216 3.82 11.36 19.18
N ASP A 217 3.83 12.49 18.48
CA ASP A 217 2.73 13.46 18.50
C ASP A 217 1.61 13.02 17.54
N ASP A 218 0.76 12.11 18.00
CA ASP A 218 -0.26 11.46 17.17
C ASP A 218 -1.56 12.28 17.03
N THR A 219 -2.23 12.13 15.89
CA THR A 219 -3.57 12.66 15.62
C THR A 219 -4.56 11.52 15.47
N LEU A 220 -5.57 11.48 16.34
CA LEU A 220 -6.59 10.43 16.35
C LEU A 220 -7.97 11.04 16.04
N SER A 221 -8.64 10.52 15.01
CA SER A 221 -10.01 10.87 14.66
C SER A 221 -10.86 9.61 14.66
N SER A 222 -11.76 9.46 15.63
CA SER A 222 -12.46 8.20 15.83
C SER A 222 -13.53 7.88 14.79
N GLY A 223 -14.21 8.90 14.25
CA GLY A 223 -15.36 8.71 13.38
C GLY A 223 -16.65 8.62 14.18
N ALA A 224 -17.54 7.71 13.81
CA ALA A 224 -18.78 7.43 14.54
C ALA A 224 -18.69 6.06 15.20
N GLY A 225 -19.34 5.88 16.35
CA GLY A 225 -19.26 4.61 17.08
C GLY A 225 -18.92 4.84 18.55
N ASP A 226 -18.91 3.75 19.32
CA ASP A 226 -18.51 3.76 20.73
C ASP A 226 -17.00 3.52 20.86
N ASP A 227 -16.21 4.49 20.42
CA ASP A 227 -14.78 4.35 20.18
C ASP A 227 -13.91 4.43 21.44
N THR A 228 -12.72 3.81 21.38
CA THR A 228 -11.68 3.92 22.40
C THR A 228 -10.40 4.47 21.78
N LEU A 229 -9.94 5.61 22.29
CA LEU A 229 -8.77 6.32 21.77
C LEU A 229 -7.71 6.39 22.86
N THR A 230 -6.52 5.87 22.54
CA THR A 230 -5.34 5.98 23.40
C THR A 230 -4.27 6.76 22.67
N GLY A 231 -3.96 7.97 23.15
CA GLY A 231 -2.95 8.84 22.54
C GLY A 231 -1.56 8.19 22.49
N GLY A 232 -1.11 7.61 23.61
CA GLY A 232 0.24 7.08 23.70
C GLY A 232 1.18 7.99 24.49
N ALA A 233 2.48 7.93 24.19
CA ALA A 233 3.56 8.60 24.93
C ALA A 233 4.40 9.56 24.08
#